data_AF-A0A1F8DGU2-F1
#
_entry.id   AF-A0A1F8DGU2-F1
#
_cell.length_a   1.000
_cell.length_b   1.000
_cell.length_c   1.000
_cell.angle_alpha   90.00
_cell.angle_beta   90.00
_cell.angle_gamma   90.00
#
_symmetry.space_group_name_H-M   'P 1'
#
loop_
_entity.id
_entity.type
_entity.pdbx_description
1 polymer ?
#
loop_
_entity_poly.entity_id
_entity_poly.type
_entity_poly.pdbx_seq_one_letter_code
_entity_poly.pdbx_strand_id
1 'polypeptide(L)'
;MAYICDNCGKGIVHGRQSTHGRGVAGKRWKKRAQKTPRLFKPNLQKIATTVSGSIVQMKLCTSCISRFRKLGKIKKPQAASKVASL
;
A
#
# COMPACT_ATOMS: atom_id res chain seq x y z
N MET A 1 -10.81 -12.89 7.44
CA MET A 1 -10.31 -11.49 7.38
C MET A 1 -10.21 -11.06 5.93
N ALA A 2 -11.00 -10.08 5.50
CA ALA A 2 -10.90 -9.50 4.16
C ALA A 2 -9.61 -8.68 4.01
N TYR A 3 -9.07 -8.55 2.78
CA TYR A 3 -7.87 -7.77 2.48
C TYR A 3 -8.21 -6.27 2.41
N ILE A 4 -8.58 -5.71 3.56
CA ILE A 4 -9.14 -4.36 3.73
C ILE A 4 -8.33 -3.61 4.80
N CYS A 5 -8.17 -2.30 4.62
CA CYS A 5 -7.58 -1.42 5.63
C CYS A 5 -8.56 -1.15 6.78
N ASP A 6 -8.14 -1.42 8.02
CA ASP A 6 -9.00 -1.30 9.21
C ASP A 6 -9.42 0.16 9.50
N ASN A 7 -8.67 1.16 9.02
CA ASN A 7 -8.96 2.58 9.29
C ASN A 7 -9.75 3.30 8.18
N CYS A 8 -9.62 2.90 6.91
CA CYS A 8 -10.25 3.63 5.80
C CYS A 8 -11.06 2.75 4.85
N GLY A 9 -11.16 1.44 5.12
CA GLY A 9 -11.94 0.52 4.30
C GLY A 9 -11.37 0.26 2.90
N LYS A 10 -10.16 0.75 2.58
CA LYS A 10 -9.52 0.49 1.28
C LYS A 10 -9.36 -1.02 1.07
N GLY A 11 -10.10 -1.55 0.10
CA GLY A 11 -10.08 -2.95 -0.32
C GLY A 11 -9.46 -3.15 -1.69
N ILE A 12 -9.62 -4.36 -2.22
CA ILE A 12 -9.18 -4.72 -3.57
C ILE A 12 -10.06 -4.03 -4.59
N VAL A 13 -9.45 -3.43 -5.61
CA VAL A 13 -10.17 -2.83 -6.74
C VAL A 13 -9.92 -3.66 -8.00
N HIS A 14 -10.97 -3.90 -8.77
CA HIS A 14 -10.86 -4.55 -10.08
C HIS A 14 -10.48 -3.51 -11.14
N GLY A 15 -9.54 -3.87 -12.00
CA GLY A 15 -9.30 -3.09 -13.21
C GLY A 15 -8.65 -3.93 -14.30
N ARG A 16 -7.95 -3.27 -15.21
CA ARG A 16 -7.39 -3.90 -16.41
C ARG A 16 -5.89 -3.68 -16.51
N GLN A 17 -5.19 -4.68 -17.01
CA GLN A 17 -3.82 -4.55 -17.44
C GLN A 17 -3.80 -4.13 -18.91
N SER A 18 -3.07 -3.06 -19.19
CA SER A 18 -2.83 -2.57 -20.55
C SER A 18 -1.34 -2.71 -20.82
N THR A 19 -0.98 -3.33 -21.94
CA THR A 19 0.41 -3.49 -22.37
C THR A 19 0.57 -2.89 -23.76
N HIS A 20 1.56 -2.01 -23.93
CA HIS A 20 1.94 -1.44 -25.22
C HIS A 20 3.30 -2.02 -25.64
N GLY A 21 3.37 -2.63 -26.82
CA GLY A 21 4.65 -3.06 -27.41
C GLY A 21 5.45 -1.88 -27.98
N ARG A 22 6.75 -2.09 -28.27
CA ARG A 22 7.55 -1.13 -29.06
C ARG A 22 6.95 -1.01 -30.48
N GLY A 23 6.95 0.19 -31.06
CA GLY A 23 6.48 0.44 -32.44
C GLY A 23 5.03 0.96 -32.58
N VAL A 24 4.40 1.40 -31.48
CA VAL A 24 2.99 1.86 -31.45
C VAL A 24 2.69 3.18 -32.18
N ALA A 25 3.70 3.95 -32.61
CA ALA A 25 3.50 5.20 -33.34
C ALA A 25 2.78 5.03 -34.69
N GLY A 26 2.90 3.84 -35.33
CA GLY A 26 2.36 3.59 -36.67
C GLY A 26 0.85 3.36 -36.79
N LYS A 27 0.06 3.51 -35.71
CA LYS A 27 -1.42 3.30 -35.65
C LYS A 27 -1.96 1.91 -36.13
N ARG A 28 -1.14 1.04 -36.72
CA ARG A 28 -1.47 -0.32 -37.19
C ARG A 28 -1.89 -1.28 -36.07
N TRP A 29 -1.53 -0.97 -34.82
CA TRP A 29 -1.76 -1.84 -33.65
C TRP A 29 -2.82 -1.30 -32.67
N LYS A 30 -3.62 -0.31 -33.09
CA LYS A 30 -4.64 0.37 -32.26
C LYS A 30 -5.67 -0.57 -31.62
N LYS A 31 -5.80 -1.82 -32.11
CA LYS A 31 -6.82 -2.80 -31.66
C LYS A 31 -6.30 -4.05 -30.92
N ARG A 32 -4.99 -4.22 -30.66
CA ARG A 32 -4.44 -5.53 -30.21
C ARG A 32 -3.87 -5.59 -28.78
N ALA A 33 -4.09 -4.59 -27.93
CA ALA A 33 -3.77 -4.74 -26.51
C ALA A 33 -4.76 -5.74 -25.88
N GLN A 34 -4.23 -6.85 -25.34
CA GLN A 34 -5.04 -7.86 -24.68
C GLN A 34 -5.73 -7.25 -23.45
N LYS A 35 -7.05 -7.42 -23.34
CA LYS A 35 -7.84 -6.93 -22.21
C LYS A 35 -7.80 -7.95 -21.09
N THR A 36 -6.69 -7.99 -20.35
CA THR A 36 -6.57 -8.90 -19.21
C THR A 36 -7.05 -8.20 -17.93
N PRO A 37 -7.94 -8.83 -17.14
CA PRO A 37 -8.34 -8.29 -15.84
C PRO A 37 -7.18 -8.36 -14.86
N ARG A 38 -7.07 -7.38 -13.97
CA ARG A 38 -6.12 -7.39 -12.85
C ARG A 38 -6.79 -6.92 -11.57
N LEU A 39 -6.28 -7.43 -10.45
CA LEU A 39 -6.67 -6.99 -9.11
C LEU A 39 -5.63 -5.99 -8.60
N PHE A 40 -6.08 -4.81 -8.19
CA PHE A 40 -5.28 -3.81 -7.51
C PHE A 40 -5.42 -4.01 -6.01
N LYS A 41 -4.43 -4.69 -5.42
CA LYS A 41 -4.37 -4.89 -3.97
C LYS A 41 -3.84 -3.62 -3.29
N PRO A 42 -4.48 -3.14 -2.20
CA PRO A 42 -3.91 -2.09 -1.38
C PRO A 42 -2.60 -2.55 -0.72
N ASN A 43 -1.64 -1.64 -0.56
CA ASN A 43 -0.42 -1.94 0.19
C ASN A 43 -0.73 -1.87 1.70
N LEU A 44 -1.18 -2.99 2.25
CA LEU A 44 -1.54 -3.17 3.66
C LEU A 44 -0.36 -3.73 4.45
N GLN A 45 -0.08 -3.14 5.60
CA GLN A 45 0.97 -3.59 6.52
C GLN A 45 0.38 -3.74 7.92
N LYS A 46 0.81 -4.76 8.65
CA LYS A 46 0.44 -4.97 10.06
C LYS A 46 1.33 -4.09 10.93
N ILE A 47 0.75 -3.14 11.67
CA ILE A 47 1.49 -2.19 12.50
C ILE A 47 0.80 -2.04 13.85
N ALA A 48 1.60 -1.91 14.91
CA ALA A 48 1.13 -1.54 16.23
C ALA A 48 0.82 -0.04 16.29
N THR A 49 -0.39 0.29 16.70
CA THR A 49 -0.92 1.64 16.77
C THR A 49 -1.59 1.90 18.10
N THR A 50 -1.42 3.11 18.63
CA THR A 50 -2.13 3.53 19.83
C THR A 50 -3.53 3.98 19.45
N VAL A 51 -4.54 3.22 19.90
CA VAL A 51 -5.96 3.53 19.73
C VAL A 51 -6.60 3.57 21.11
N SER A 52 -7.19 4.71 21.47
CA SER A 52 -7.89 4.90 22.75
C SER A 52 -7.04 4.55 23.98
N GLY A 53 -5.74 4.89 23.95
CA GLY A 53 -4.81 4.60 25.06
C GLY A 53 -4.23 3.19 25.08
N SER A 54 -4.75 2.27 24.28
CA SER A 54 -4.25 0.89 24.15
C SER A 54 -3.41 0.70 22.88
N ILE A 55 -2.41 -0.18 22.93
CA ILE A 55 -1.61 -0.55 21.76
C ILE A 55 -2.28 -1.75 21.08
N VAL A 56 -2.76 -1.54 19.86
CA VAL A 56 -3.46 -2.56 19.07
C VAL A 56 -2.74 -2.78 17.75
N GLN A 57 -2.63 -4.03 17.31
CA GLN A 57 -2.13 -4.37 15.98
C GLN A 57 -3.25 -4.26 14.95
N MET A 58 -3.06 -3.40 13.94
CA MET A 58 -4.03 -3.20 12.86
C MET A 58 -3.37 -3.38 11.49
N LYS A 59 -4.15 -3.80 10.48
CA LYS A 59 -3.76 -3.80 9.07
C LYS A 59 -4.10 -2.45 8.45
N LEU A 60 -3.06 -1.67 8.17
CA LEU A 60 -3.21 -0.32 7.66
C LEU A 60 -2.58 -0.16 6.28
N CYS A 61 -3.21 0.66 5.45
CA CYS A 61 -2.64 1.06 4.16
C CYS A 61 -1.57 2.15 4.34
N THR A 62 -0.63 2.24 3.40
CA THR A 62 0.47 3.22 3.43
C THR A 62 0.04 4.67 3.64
N SER A 63 -1.11 5.09 3.07
CA SER A 63 -1.65 6.44 3.31
C SER A 63 -2.08 6.66 4.76
N CYS A 64 -2.69 5.66 5.41
CA CYS A 64 -3.10 5.76 6.81
C CYS A 64 -1.90 5.71 7.74
N ILE A 65 -0.90 4.89 7.42
CA ILE A 65 0.37 4.83 8.17
C ILE A 65 1.04 6.20 8.17
N SER A 66 1.12 6.86 7.01
CA SER A 66 1.66 8.21 6.89
C SER A 66 0.89 9.22 7.76
N ARG A 67 -0.45 9.20 7.74
CA ARG A 67 -1.29 10.07 8.58
C ARG A 67 -1.09 9.78 10.07
N PHE A 68 -1.04 8.52 10.47
CA PHE A 68 -0.89 8.13 11.87
C PHE A 68 0.49 8.49 12.43
N ARG A 69 1.53 8.44 11.61
CA ARG A 69 2.87 8.95 11.96
C ARG A 69 2.83 10.46 12.23
N LYS A 70 2.11 11.24 11.42
CA LYS A 70 1.94 12.70 11.65
C LYS A 70 1.15 13.01 12.92
N LEU A 71 0.15 12.19 13.25
CA LEU A 71 -0.66 12.31 14.45
C LEU A 71 0.01 11.74 15.72
N GLY A 72 1.24 11.24 15.64
CA GLY A 72 1.94 10.66 16.79
C GLY A 72 1.41 9.30 17.27
N LYS A 73 0.48 8.67 16.54
CA LYS A 73 -0.12 7.37 16.91
C LYS A 73 0.79 6.17 16.65
N ILE A 74 1.86 6.36 15.89
CA ILE A 74 2.86 5.35 15.56
C ILE A 74 4.24 5.94 15.89
N LYS A 75 4.99 5.26 16.77
CA LYS A 75 6.39 5.62 17.03
C LYS A 75 7.24 5.21 15.82
N LYS A 76 8.13 6.10 15.37
CA LYS A 76 9.15 5.71 14.38
C LYS A 76 10.00 4.58 14.99
N PRO A 77 10.39 3.55 14.22
CA PRO A 77 11.43 2.66 14.69
C PRO A 77 12.65 3.54 15.00
N GLN A 78 13.13 3.50 16.24
CA GLN A 78 14.36 4.19 16.56
C GLN A 78 15.43 3.60 15.67
N ALA A 79 16.13 4.44 14.90
CA ALA A 79 17.32 4.01 14.20
C ALA A 79 18.23 3.40 15.27
N ALA A 80 18.62 2.13 15.09
CA ALA A 80 19.47 1.43 16.05
C ALA A 80 20.62 2.37 16.40
N SER A 81 20.64 2.84 17.65
CA SER A 81 21.74 3.64 18.16
C SER A 81 22.99 2.81 17.92
N LYS A 82 23.93 3.33 17.13
CA LYS A 82 25.24 2.71 16.98
C LYS A 82 25.78 2.51 18.39
N VAL A 83 25.78 1.27 18.86
CA VAL A 83 26.49 0.90 20.07
C VAL A 83 27.94 1.14 19.71
N ALA A 84 28.52 2.24 20.20
CA ALA A 84 29.95 2.43 20.21
C ALA A 84 30.50 1.41 21.20
N SER A 85 30.73 0.20 20.72
CA SER A 85 31.50 -0.83 21.42
C SER A 85 32.98 -0.44 21.30
N LEU A 86 33.58 -0.24 22.48
CA LEU A 86 34.98 0.08 22.78
C LEU A 86 36.00 -0.77 22.01
#